data_AF-A0A3C1HDB3-F1
#
_entry.id   AF-A0A3C1HDB3-F1
#
_cell.length_a   1.000
_cell.length_b   1.000
_cell.length_c   1.000
_cell.angle_alpha   90.00
_cell.angle_beta   90.00
_cell.angle_gamma   90.00
#
_symmetry.space_group_name_H-M   'P 1'
#
loop_
_entity.id
_entity.type
_entity.pdbx_description
1 polymer ?
#
loop_
_entity_poly.entity_id
_entity_poly.type
_entity_poly.pdbx_seq_one_letter_code
_entity_poly.pdbx_strand_id
1 'polypeptide(L)'
;MLDGVSLRELADQVNAWCARHGVVPVNGQAGEVLNERSLRYYRTLGLIDPPSVGGGKGYGEKHRLQLMGIRMLQAEGLPLSRIRSLLYGRGIEDLRQMERLALAERQATRGQGMVPATGGESWAVLPLDDDFLLISRRGRPIPSEIRREVLRLLNPGGHPAPAEAGER
;
A
#
# COMPACT_ATOMS: atom_id res chain seq x y z
N MET A 1 -30.13 -18.24 -5.81
CA MET A 1 -29.76 -17.49 -7.03
C MET A 1 -28.95 -16.29 -6.57
N LEU A 2 -27.63 -16.30 -6.75
CA LEU A 2 -26.81 -15.12 -6.44
C LEU A 2 -26.74 -14.29 -7.71
N ASP A 3 -27.60 -13.27 -7.79
CA ASP A 3 -27.53 -12.26 -8.85
C ASP A 3 -26.23 -11.46 -8.64
N GLY A 4 -25.17 -11.85 -9.33
CA GLY A 4 -23.91 -11.10 -9.29
C GLY A 4 -24.08 -9.73 -9.94
N VAL A 5 -23.36 -8.74 -9.41
CA VAL A 5 -23.49 -7.34 -9.82
C VAL A 5 -22.92 -7.10 -11.22
N SER A 6 -23.24 -5.93 -11.79
CA SER A 6 -22.63 -5.44 -13.03
C SER A 6 -21.18 -4.96 -12.81
N LEU A 7 -20.43 -4.78 -13.90
CA LEU A 7 -19.07 -4.20 -13.85
C LEU A 7 -19.06 -2.80 -13.20
N ARG A 8 -20.07 -1.98 -13.50
CA ARG A 8 -20.19 -0.62 -12.96
C ARG A 8 -20.38 -0.66 -11.46
N GLU A 9 -21.37 -1.42 -10.98
CA GLU A 9 -21.64 -1.58 -9.56
C GLU A 9 -20.44 -2.16 -8.81
N LEU A 10 -19.72 -3.12 -9.41
CA LEU A 10 -18.49 -3.64 -8.84
C LEU A 10 -17.42 -2.56 -8.69
N ALA A 11 -17.20 -1.74 -9.72
CA ALA A 11 -16.25 -0.64 -9.67
C ALA A 11 -16.64 0.37 -8.58
N ASP A 12 -17.92 0.76 -8.52
CA ASP A 12 -18.44 1.71 -7.54
C ASP A 12 -18.26 1.18 -6.09
N GLN A 13 -18.53 -0.09 -5.85
CA GLN A 13 -18.30 -0.73 -4.54
C GLN A 13 -16.83 -0.68 -4.12
N VAL A 14 -15.90 -0.97 -5.04
CA VAL A 14 -14.46 -0.96 -4.75
C VAL A 14 -13.94 0.46 -4.59
N ASN A 15 -14.43 1.42 -5.37
CA ASN A 15 -14.10 2.84 -5.20
C ASN A 15 -14.54 3.35 -3.82
N ALA A 16 -15.78 3.04 -3.41
CA ALA A 16 -16.29 3.39 -2.08
C ALA A 16 -15.47 2.76 -0.95
N TRP A 17 -15.03 1.51 -1.12
CA TRP A 17 -14.09 0.88 -0.19
C TRP A 17 -12.74 1.60 -0.16
N CYS A 18 -12.14 1.89 -1.31
CA CYS A 18 -10.86 2.61 -1.39
C CYS A 18 -10.94 3.97 -0.70
N ALA A 19 -12.03 4.72 -0.90
CA ALA A 19 -12.26 6.01 -0.25
C ALA A 19 -12.33 5.88 1.28
N ARG A 20 -13.13 4.92 1.80
CA ARG A 20 -13.26 4.69 3.26
C ARG A 20 -11.95 4.27 3.92
N HIS A 21 -11.12 3.49 3.23
CA HIS A 21 -9.85 3.01 3.76
C HIS A 21 -8.64 3.85 3.29
N GLY A 22 -8.89 4.96 2.59
CA GLY A 22 -7.89 5.83 1.98
C GLY A 22 -6.79 5.07 1.24
N VAL A 23 -7.18 4.13 0.38
CA VAL A 23 -6.30 3.37 -0.51
C VAL A 23 -6.19 4.12 -1.83
N VAL A 24 -5.05 4.74 -2.07
CA VAL A 24 -4.76 5.52 -3.28
C VAL A 24 -3.51 4.94 -3.95
N PRO A 25 -3.54 4.62 -5.26
CA PRO A 25 -2.37 4.18 -5.99
C PRO A 25 -1.23 5.20 -5.92
N VAL A 26 0.01 4.72 -5.84
CA VAL A 26 1.20 5.59 -5.82
C VAL A 26 1.42 6.27 -7.17
N ASN A 27 1.06 5.60 -8.26
CA ASN A 27 1.31 6.07 -9.62
C ASN A 27 0.01 6.46 -10.32
N GLY A 28 -0.05 7.69 -10.86
CA GLY A 28 -1.19 8.20 -11.64
C GLY A 28 -1.52 7.42 -12.91
N GLN A 29 -0.69 6.44 -13.29
CA GLN A 29 -0.97 5.47 -14.35
C GLN A 29 -2.13 4.52 -14.00
N ALA A 30 -2.28 4.19 -12.73
CA ALA A 30 -3.49 3.54 -12.23
C ALA A 30 -4.49 4.64 -11.96
N GLY A 31 -5.41 4.88 -12.90
CA GLY A 31 -6.42 5.94 -12.76
C GLY A 31 -7.03 6.01 -11.36
N GLU A 32 -7.24 7.22 -10.86
CA GLU A 32 -7.68 7.47 -9.47
C GLU A 32 -8.96 6.70 -9.14
N VAL A 33 -9.86 6.56 -10.12
CA VAL A 33 -11.18 5.93 -9.99
C VAL A 33 -11.30 4.73 -10.93
N LEU A 34 -11.74 3.58 -10.41
CA LEU A 34 -12.09 2.42 -11.22
C LEU A 34 -13.36 2.69 -12.01
N ASN A 35 -13.37 2.26 -13.28
CA ASN A 35 -14.55 2.27 -14.13
C ASN A 35 -14.59 0.98 -14.95
N GLU A 36 -15.65 0.79 -15.74
CA GLU A 36 -15.79 -0.42 -16.54
C GLU A 36 -14.65 -0.64 -17.54
N ARG A 37 -14.05 0.44 -18.09
CA ARG A 37 -12.91 0.33 -19.00
C ARG A 37 -11.70 -0.25 -18.29
N SER A 38 -11.41 0.23 -17.07
CA SER A 38 -10.33 -0.31 -16.23
C SER A 38 -10.55 -1.77 -15.89
N LEU A 39 -11.78 -2.15 -15.51
CA LEU A 39 -12.11 -3.54 -15.17
C LEU A 39 -12.04 -4.46 -16.40
N ARG A 40 -12.54 -4.01 -17.57
CA ARG A 40 -12.39 -4.76 -18.83
C ARG A 40 -10.91 -4.95 -19.17
N TYR A 41 -10.09 -3.91 -19.02
CA TYR A 41 -8.65 -4.02 -19.21
C TYR A 41 -8.02 -5.03 -18.24
N TYR A 42 -8.33 -4.98 -16.94
CA TYR A 42 -7.85 -5.97 -15.97
C TYR A 42 -8.27 -7.39 -16.31
N ARG A 43 -9.48 -7.58 -16.84
CA ARG A 43 -9.93 -8.88 -17.36
C ARG A 43 -9.10 -9.33 -18.56
N THR A 44 -8.79 -8.46 -19.52
CA THR A 44 -7.91 -8.82 -20.66
C THR A 44 -6.51 -9.21 -20.19
N LEU A 45 -6.06 -8.63 -19.07
CA LEU A 45 -4.81 -8.97 -18.42
C LEU A 45 -4.91 -10.20 -17.50
N GLY A 46 -6.06 -10.86 -17.37
CA GLY A 46 -6.21 -12.02 -16.47
C GLY A 46 -5.98 -11.70 -14.98
N LEU A 47 -6.19 -10.45 -14.57
CA LEU A 47 -6.11 -10.02 -13.17
C LEU A 47 -7.41 -10.28 -12.40
N ILE A 48 -8.51 -10.47 -13.11
CA ILE A 48 -9.85 -10.70 -12.57
C ILE A 48 -10.44 -11.90 -13.31
N ASP A 49 -11.11 -12.76 -12.56
CA ASP A 49 -11.79 -13.93 -13.11
C ASP A 49 -12.95 -13.53 -14.04
N PRO A 50 -13.35 -14.41 -14.99
CA PRO A 50 -14.56 -14.19 -15.77
C PRO A 50 -15.80 -14.21 -14.85
N PRO A 51 -16.86 -13.43 -15.19
CA PRO A 51 -18.08 -13.42 -14.40
C PRO A 51 -18.72 -14.81 -14.34
N SER A 52 -19.42 -15.10 -13.25
CA SER A 52 -20.11 -16.38 -13.04
C SER A 52 -21.30 -16.58 -13.98
N VAL A 53 -21.77 -15.52 -14.63
CA VAL A 53 -22.91 -15.53 -15.57
C VAL A 53 -22.49 -14.79 -16.85
N GLY A 54 -22.98 -15.24 -18.01
CA GLY A 54 -22.80 -14.53 -19.27
C GLY A 54 -23.53 -13.18 -19.32
N GLY A 55 -23.19 -12.34 -20.29
CA GLY A 55 -23.94 -11.10 -20.56
C GLY A 55 -23.58 -9.89 -19.68
N GLY A 56 -22.44 -9.88 -19.00
CA GLY A 56 -21.92 -8.69 -18.29
C GLY A 56 -22.45 -8.49 -16.87
N LYS A 57 -23.21 -9.44 -16.35
CA LYS A 57 -23.61 -9.57 -14.94
C LYS A 57 -22.93 -10.80 -14.33
N GLY A 58 -23.04 -11.01 -13.03
CA GLY A 58 -22.44 -12.20 -12.39
C GLY A 58 -21.08 -11.94 -11.72
N TYR A 59 -20.73 -10.69 -11.45
CA TYR A 59 -19.57 -10.40 -10.61
C TYR A 59 -19.95 -10.55 -9.13
N GLY A 60 -19.41 -11.58 -8.48
CA GLY A 60 -19.57 -11.83 -7.05
C GLY A 60 -18.39 -11.36 -6.19
N GLU A 61 -18.39 -11.82 -4.94
CA GLU A 61 -17.41 -11.45 -3.90
C GLU A 61 -15.96 -11.65 -4.32
N LYS A 62 -15.64 -12.75 -5.00
CA LYS A 62 -14.26 -13.03 -5.44
C LYS A 62 -13.68 -11.89 -6.28
N HIS A 63 -14.47 -11.35 -7.22
CA HIS A 63 -14.03 -10.25 -8.09
C HIS A 63 -13.81 -8.96 -7.30
N ARG A 64 -14.64 -8.71 -6.28
CA ARG A 64 -14.48 -7.57 -5.37
C ARG A 64 -13.15 -7.68 -4.62
N LEU A 65 -12.85 -8.86 -4.08
CA LEU A 65 -11.61 -9.12 -3.37
C LEU A 65 -10.37 -9.04 -4.28
N GLN A 66 -10.46 -9.55 -5.51
CA GLN A 66 -9.39 -9.41 -6.52
C GLN A 66 -9.10 -7.93 -6.81
N LEU A 67 -10.14 -7.13 -7.05
CA LEU A 67 -10.00 -5.69 -7.31
C LEU A 67 -9.41 -4.93 -6.12
N MET A 68 -9.84 -5.26 -4.90
CA MET A 68 -9.27 -4.68 -3.68
C MET A 68 -7.80 -5.05 -3.53
N GLY A 69 -7.43 -6.32 -3.80
CA GLY A 69 -6.05 -6.78 -3.88
C GLY A 69 -5.21 -5.97 -4.87
N ILE A 70 -5.72 -5.76 -6.09
CA ILE A 70 -5.06 -4.93 -7.12
C ILE A 70 -4.83 -3.52 -6.57
N ARG A 71 -5.84 -2.88 -5.97
CA ARG A 71 -5.73 -1.50 -5.46
C ARG A 71 -4.75 -1.37 -4.31
N MET A 72 -4.72 -2.33 -3.39
CA MET A 72 -3.76 -2.34 -2.28
C MET A 72 -2.33 -2.45 -2.78
N LEU A 73 -2.06 -3.36 -3.73
CA LEU A 73 -0.74 -3.56 -4.32
C LEU A 73 -0.30 -2.40 -5.23
N GLN A 74 -1.24 -1.75 -5.91
CA GLN A 74 -0.98 -0.50 -6.65
C GLN A 74 -0.63 0.67 -5.71
N ALA A 75 -1.23 0.71 -4.53
CA ALA A 75 -0.90 1.65 -3.46
C ALA A 75 0.45 1.33 -2.78
N GLU A 76 1.06 0.19 -3.09
CA GLU A 76 2.46 -0.15 -2.76
C GLU A 76 3.42 0.11 -3.95
N GLY A 77 2.92 0.64 -5.06
CA GLY A 77 3.72 0.96 -6.25
C GLY A 77 4.03 -0.25 -7.15
N LEU A 78 3.41 -1.41 -6.93
CA LEU A 78 3.70 -2.59 -7.73
C LEU A 78 3.12 -2.51 -9.16
N PRO A 79 3.87 -2.94 -10.19
CA PRO A 79 3.38 -2.96 -11.57
C PRO A 79 2.35 -4.08 -11.78
N LEU A 80 1.43 -3.89 -12.74
CA LEU A 80 0.34 -4.83 -13.04
C LEU A 80 0.83 -6.26 -13.34
N SER A 81 2.01 -6.40 -13.96
CA SER A 81 2.63 -7.71 -14.22
C SER A 81 2.94 -8.45 -12.91
N ARG A 82 3.52 -7.76 -11.92
CA ARG A 82 3.82 -8.33 -10.61
C ARG A 82 2.54 -8.62 -9.82
N ILE A 83 1.58 -7.72 -9.88
CA ILE A 83 0.26 -7.90 -9.25
C ILE A 83 -0.42 -9.16 -9.78
N ARG A 84 -0.36 -9.39 -11.10
CA ARG A 84 -0.91 -10.61 -11.71
C ARG A 84 -0.31 -11.86 -11.10
N SER A 85 1.03 -11.94 -10.99
CA SER A 85 1.70 -13.10 -10.39
C SER A 85 1.31 -13.33 -8.93
N LEU A 86 1.03 -12.27 -8.17
CA LEU A 86 0.66 -12.37 -6.76
C LEU A 86 -0.79 -12.83 -6.54
N LEU A 87 -1.69 -12.43 -7.44
CA LEU A 87 -3.12 -12.73 -7.36
C LEU A 87 -3.55 -13.98 -8.13
N TYR A 88 -2.75 -14.42 -9.10
CA TYR A 88 -3.09 -15.55 -9.96
C TYR A 88 -3.39 -16.82 -9.15
N GLY A 89 -4.52 -17.46 -9.46
CA GLY A 89 -4.92 -18.74 -8.84
C GLY A 89 -5.40 -18.66 -7.38
N ARG A 90 -5.42 -17.48 -6.76
CA ARG A 90 -5.84 -17.32 -5.35
C ARG A 90 -7.32 -17.64 -5.15
N GLY A 91 -7.61 -18.36 -4.07
CA GLY A 91 -8.99 -18.59 -3.61
C GLY A 91 -9.58 -17.38 -2.88
N ILE A 92 -10.89 -17.43 -2.58
CA ILE A 92 -11.58 -16.38 -1.82
C ILE A 92 -10.94 -16.19 -0.44
N GLU A 93 -10.62 -17.28 0.26
CA GLU A 93 -10.02 -17.22 1.60
C GLU A 93 -8.63 -16.57 1.59
N ASP A 94 -7.78 -16.90 0.63
CA ASP A 94 -6.46 -16.26 0.48
C ASP A 94 -6.60 -14.75 0.24
N LEU A 95 -7.55 -14.36 -0.61
CA LEU A 95 -7.81 -12.96 -0.90
C LEU A 95 -8.36 -12.21 0.32
N ARG A 96 -9.26 -12.83 1.10
CA ARG A 96 -9.74 -12.28 2.39
C ARG A 96 -8.63 -12.14 3.41
N GLN A 97 -7.71 -13.11 3.48
CA GLN A 97 -6.56 -13.04 4.37
C GLN A 97 -5.63 -11.88 3.97
N MET A 98 -5.32 -11.74 2.67
CA MET A 98 -4.51 -10.63 2.17
C MET A 98 -5.18 -9.27 2.48
N GLU A 99 -6.49 -9.14 2.27
CA GLU A 99 -7.25 -7.93 2.63
C GLU A 99 -7.13 -7.62 4.13
N ARG A 100 -7.39 -8.59 5.00
CA ARG A 100 -7.32 -8.41 6.46
C ARG A 100 -5.94 -7.94 6.90
N LEU A 101 -4.88 -8.56 6.39
CA LEU A 101 -3.51 -8.17 6.72
C LEU A 101 -3.19 -6.75 6.26
N ALA A 102 -3.48 -6.42 5.01
CA ALA A 102 -3.20 -5.11 4.44
C ALA A 102 -4.01 -3.98 5.11
N LEU A 103 -5.26 -4.25 5.54
CA LEU A 103 -6.06 -3.29 6.30
C LEU A 103 -5.52 -3.10 7.73
N ALA A 104 -5.12 -4.17 8.40
CA ALA A 104 -4.54 -4.10 9.74
C ALA A 104 -3.24 -3.30 9.75
N GLU A 105 -2.36 -3.55 8.77
CA GLU A 105 -1.11 -2.81 8.60
C GLU A 105 -1.37 -1.31 8.38
N ARG A 106 -2.29 -0.96 7.46
CA ARG A 106 -2.66 0.44 7.21
C ARG A 106 -3.30 1.13 8.42
N GLN A 107 -4.12 0.41 9.18
CA GLN A 107 -4.69 0.92 10.43
C GLN A 107 -3.61 1.15 11.47
N ALA A 108 -2.60 0.27 11.57
CA ALA A 108 -1.46 0.47 12.45
C ALA A 108 -0.66 1.72 12.06
N THR A 109 -0.35 1.91 10.76
CA THR A 109 0.37 3.10 10.28
C THR A 109 -0.42 4.39 10.53
N ARG A 110 -1.75 4.41 10.33
CA ARG A 110 -2.59 5.58 10.64
C ARG A 110 -2.77 5.81 12.15
N GLY A 111 -2.88 4.74 12.92
CA GLY A 111 -3.06 4.76 14.37
C GLY A 111 -1.79 5.20 15.12
N GLN A 112 -0.63 5.13 14.47
CA GLN A 112 0.63 5.72 14.93
C GLN A 112 0.70 7.23 14.68
N GLY A 113 -0.42 7.94 14.83
CA GLY A 113 -0.37 9.39 15.01
C GLY A 113 0.50 9.73 16.22
N MET A 114 1.29 10.80 16.12
CA MET A 114 2.06 11.35 17.23
C MET A 114 1.16 11.46 18.48
N VAL A 115 1.37 10.62 19.49
CA VAL A 115 0.65 10.76 20.76
C VAL A 115 1.02 12.14 21.33
N PRO A 116 0.05 13.04 21.60
CA PRO A 116 0.37 14.36 22.09
C PRO A 116 1.16 14.26 23.39
N ALA A 117 2.18 15.11 23.53
CA ALA A 117 3.06 15.11 24.67
C ALA A 117 2.25 15.25 25.97
N THR A 118 2.23 14.21 26.80
CA THR A 118 1.82 14.36 28.20
C THR A 118 2.96 15.08 28.92
N GLY A 119 2.66 16.13 29.70
CA GLY A 119 3.67 17.03 30.26
C GLY A 119 4.89 16.34 30.89
N GLY A 120 6.08 16.89 30.64
CA GLY A 120 7.37 16.34 31.10
C GLY A 120 8.25 15.76 29.99
N GLU A 121 7.83 15.83 28.72
CA GLU A 121 8.64 15.37 27.58
C GLU A 121 9.62 16.45 27.10
N SER A 122 10.88 16.07 26.90
CA SER A 122 11.88 16.86 26.19
C SER A 122 12.03 16.32 24.78
N TRP A 123 11.61 17.08 23.78
CA TRP A 123 11.64 16.62 22.40
C TRP A 123 12.97 17.01 21.77
N ALA A 124 13.71 16.04 21.23
CA ALA A 124 14.86 16.30 20.37
C ALA A 124 14.55 15.89 18.94
N VAL A 125 14.83 16.77 17.99
CA VAL A 125 14.70 16.52 16.56
C VAL A 125 16.11 16.40 15.97
N LEU A 126 16.36 15.30 15.28
CA LEU A 126 17.65 14.99 14.66
C LEU A 126 17.44 14.77 13.17
N PRO A 127 18.08 15.55 12.28
CA PRO A 127 18.00 15.28 10.86
C PRO A 127 18.69 13.95 10.54
N LEU A 128 18.01 13.10 9.76
CA LEU A 128 18.64 11.91 9.19
C LEU A 128 19.31 12.31 7.88
N ASP A 129 18.54 12.83 6.94
CA ASP A 129 18.96 13.40 5.65
C ASP A 129 18.04 14.58 5.27
N ASP A 130 18.03 14.97 3.99
CA ASP A 130 17.22 16.10 3.50
C ASP A 130 15.71 15.83 3.53
N ASP A 131 15.30 14.56 3.54
CA ASP A 131 13.90 14.14 3.44
C ASP A 131 13.34 13.64 4.79
N PHE A 132 14.20 13.14 5.68
CA PHE A 132 13.81 12.44 6.90
C PHE A 132 14.35 13.07 8.18
N LEU A 133 13.47 13.20 9.18
CA LEU A 133 13.79 13.62 10.55
C LEU A 133 13.51 12.48 11.53
N LEU A 134 14.36 12.34 12.55
CA LEU A 134 14.14 11.48 13.70
C LEU A 134 13.72 12.32 14.91
N ILE A 135 12.69 11.86 15.63
CA ILE A 135 12.16 12.55 16.81
C ILE A 135 12.31 11.66 18.05
N SER A 136 12.97 12.18 19.09
CA SER A 136 13.13 11.53 20.39
C SER A 136 12.26 12.24 21.43
N ARG A 137 11.21 11.56 21.91
CA ARG A 137 10.24 12.09 22.90
C ARG A 137 10.83 12.41 24.29
N ARG A 138 12.04 11.91 24.59
CA ARG A 138 12.72 12.13 25.88
C ARG A 138 14.10 12.74 25.73
N GLY A 139 14.38 13.31 24.55
CA GLY A 139 15.65 13.98 24.27
C GLY A 139 16.84 13.03 24.33
N ARG A 140 16.60 11.71 24.25
CA ARG A 140 17.68 10.72 24.28
C ARG A 140 18.51 10.89 23.02
N PRO A 141 19.83 11.15 23.15
CA PRO A 141 20.72 11.12 22.00
C PRO A 141 20.78 9.69 21.47
N ILE A 142 20.81 9.54 20.15
CA ILE A 142 21.05 8.24 19.52
C ILE A 142 22.55 8.09 19.22
N PRO A 143 23.14 6.92 19.49
CA PRO A 143 24.49 6.61 19.04
C PRO A 143 24.63 6.73 17.52
N SER A 144 25.82 7.12 17.06
CA SER A 144 26.11 7.35 15.64
C SER A 144 25.95 6.09 14.79
N GLU A 145 26.14 4.92 15.41
CA GLU A 145 26.04 3.59 14.82
C GLU A 145 24.59 3.29 14.45
N ILE A 146 23.65 3.56 15.35
CA ILE A 146 22.22 3.38 15.13
C ILE A 146 21.73 4.36 14.06
N ARG A 147 22.19 5.62 14.10
CA ARG A 147 21.88 6.61 13.05
C ARG A 147 22.31 6.11 11.67
N ARG A 148 23.53 5.60 11.55
CA ARG A 148 24.07 5.03 10.29
C ARG A 148 23.27 3.82 9.83
N GLU A 149 22.82 2.97 10.75
CA GLU A 149 21.98 1.81 10.42
C GLU A 149 20.64 2.25 9.82
N VAL A 150 19.97 3.19 10.49
CA VAL A 150 18.69 3.75 10.01
C VAL A 150 18.87 4.39 8.62
N LEU A 151 19.93 5.17 8.43
CA LEU A 151 20.23 5.77 7.13
C LEU A 151 20.48 4.73 6.02
N ARG A 152 21.13 3.61 6.34
CA ARG A 152 21.33 2.51 5.38
C ARG A 152 20.01 1.84 5.00
N LEU A 153 19.10 1.67 5.95
CA LEU A 153 17.78 1.09 5.68
C LEU A 153 16.90 2.01 4.83
N LEU A 154 16.99 3.32 5.06
CA LEU A 154 16.27 4.32 4.26
C LEU A 154 16.85 4.47 2.85
N ASN A 155 18.18 4.29 2.71
CA ASN A 155 18.91 4.38 1.45
C ASN A 155 19.63 3.06 1.13
N PRO A 156 18.91 1.98 0.78
CA PRO A 156 19.50 0.65 0.60
C PRO A 156 20.51 0.56 -0.57
N GLY A 157 20.58 1.57 -1.43
CA GLY A 157 21.58 1.71 -2.51
C GLY A 157 22.68 2.74 -2.24
N GLY A 158 22.67 3.42 -1.09
CA GLY A 158 23.65 4.43 -0.73
C GLY A 158 24.99 3.80 -0.36
N HIS A 159 25.95 3.83 -1.28
CA HIS A 159 27.33 3.52 -0.95
C HIS A 159 27.79 4.49 0.14
N PRO A 160 28.43 4.04 1.23
CA PRO A 160 28.98 4.97 2.21
C PRO A 160 29.98 5.88 1.49
N ALA A 161 29.77 7.19 1.58
CA ALA A 161 30.76 8.16 1.10
C ALA A 161 32.13 7.80 1.71
N PRO A 162 33.21 7.79 0.92
CA PRO A 162 34.53 7.47 1.44
C PRO A 162 34.86 8.46 2.55
N ALA A 163 35.30 7.92 3.70
CA ALA A 163 35.73 8.70 4.84
C ALA A 163 36.77 9.72 4.36
N GLU A 164 36.48 11.01 4.56
CA GLU A 164 37.42 12.09 4.27
C GLU A 164 38.73 11.80 4.98
N ALA A 165 39.76 11.49 4.19
CA ALA A 165 41.11 11.35 4.66
C ALA A 165 41.57 12.70 5.21
N GLY A 166 41.98 12.71 6.47
CA GLY A 166 42.52 13.90 7.10
C GLY A 166 43.68 14.48 6.29
N GLU A 167 43.53 15.75 5.91
CA GLU A 167 44.67 16.58 5.54
C GLU A 167 45.29 17.16 6.82
N ARG A 168 46.61 17.15 6.79
CA ARG A 168 47.56 17.48 7.85
C ARG A 168 47.71 18.98 8.04
#